data_AF-A0A8T4Y6X5-F1
#
_entry.id   AF-A0A8T4Y6X5-F1
#
_cell.length_a   1.000
_cell.length_b   1.000
_cell.length_c   1.000
_cell.angle_alpha   90.00
_cell.angle_beta   90.00
_cell.angle_gamma   90.00
#
_symmetry.space_group_name_H-M   'P 1'
#
loop_
_entity.id
_entity.type
_entity.pdbx_description
1 polymer ?
#
loop_
_entity_poly.entity_id
_entity_poly.type
_entity_poly.pdbx_seq_one_letter_code
_entity_poly.pdbx_strand_id
1 'polypeptide(L)'
;MVYVTVDDVRDVLGLSLTDIPDAKIEKMIKRAEVALELELEKDVDSQNCTDAEKEAITILAAIYAICYLTGGSAVGLSFSIGDKNVSVLNSTPPLNVLQGEFERILKTLKEPYVGRV
;
A
#
# COMPACT_ATOMS: atom_id res chain seq x y z
N MET A 1 17.57 8.08 -0.17
CA MET A 1 17.08 6.74 0.19
C MET A 1 15.99 6.95 1.21
N VAL A 2 14.82 6.38 0.95
CA VAL A 2 13.60 6.61 1.72
C VAL A 2 13.16 5.28 2.31
N TYR A 3 12.50 5.32 3.47
CA TYR A 3 11.97 4.14 4.14
C TYR A 3 10.49 4.33 4.41
N VAL A 4 9.76 3.22 4.40
CA VAL A 4 8.33 3.19 4.70
C VAL A 4 8.17 3.11 6.21
N THR A 5 7.40 4.02 6.80
CA THR A 5 7.05 3.95 8.22
C THR A 5 5.58 3.61 8.43
N VAL A 6 5.29 3.15 9.64
CA VAL A 6 3.93 2.94 10.14
C VAL A 6 3.11 4.24 10.08
N ASP A 7 3.78 5.38 10.24
CA ASP A 7 3.17 6.71 10.24
C ASP A 7 2.79 7.15 8.82
N ASP A 8 3.64 6.91 7.82
CA ASP A 8 3.32 7.19 6.40
C ASP A 8 2.01 6.52 5.97
N VAL A 9 1.80 5.26 6.34
CA VAL A 9 0.57 4.50 6.00
C VAL A 9 -0.65 5.08 6.71
N ARG A 10 -0.48 5.57 7.94
CA ARG A 10 -1.57 6.17 8.72
C ARG A 10 -1.95 7.55 8.18
N ASP A 11 -0.97 8.34 7.78
CA ASP A 11 -1.17 9.66 7.19
C ASP A 11 -1.96 9.57 5.88
N VAL A 12 -1.58 8.64 4.98
CA VAL A 12 -2.32 8.37 3.73
C VAL A 12 -3.79 8.01 3.96
N LEU A 13 -4.07 7.31 5.06
CA LEU A 13 -5.44 6.92 5.41
C LEU A 13 -6.15 7.95 6.29
N GLY A 14 -5.47 8.98 6.79
CA GLY A 14 -6.03 9.89 7.80
C GLY A 14 -6.48 9.17 9.08
N LEU A 15 -5.85 8.04 9.43
CA LEU A 15 -6.22 7.23 10.60
C LEU A 15 -5.41 7.60 11.83
N SER A 16 -6.03 7.42 12.99
CA SER A 16 -5.36 7.59 14.27
C SER A 16 -4.73 6.26 14.73
N LEU A 17 -3.74 6.34 15.63
CA LEU A 17 -3.04 5.19 16.25
C LEU A 17 -3.98 4.10 16.81
N THR A 18 -5.23 4.43 17.11
CA THR A 18 -6.24 3.54 17.70
C THR A 18 -6.95 2.61 16.72
N ASP A 19 -6.91 2.87 15.41
CA ASP A 19 -7.67 2.08 14.43
C ASP A 19 -6.98 0.77 14.05
N ILE A 20 -5.65 0.78 13.93
CA ILE A 20 -4.84 -0.39 13.56
C ILE A 20 -3.55 -0.42 14.39
N PRO A 21 -3.25 -1.54 15.08
CA PRO A 21 -2.02 -1.68 15.84
C PRO A 21 -0.79 -1.71 14.92
N ASP A 22 0.31 -1.10 15.37
CA ASP A 22 1.56 -0.94 14.61
C ASP A 22 2.09 -2.28 14.10
N ALA A 23 2.07 -3.32 14.94
CA ALA A 23 2.47 -4.67 14.59
C ALA A 23 1.68 -5.27 13.41
N LYS A 24 0.46 -4.78 13.14
CA LYS A 24 -0.34 -5.18 11.99
C LYS A 24 0.05 -4.41 10.74
N ILE A 25 0.30 -3.11 10.87
CA ILE A 25 0.76 -2.26 9.76
C ILE A 25 2.16 -2.72 9.31
N GLU A 26 3.09 -3.03 10.24
CA GLU A 26 4.40 -3.59 9.89
C GLU A 26 4.27 -4.89 9.10
N LYS A 27 3.34 -5.78 9.48
CA LYS A 27 3.03 -6.99 8.70
C LYS A 27 2.44 -6.69 7.33
N MET A 28 1.65 -5.62 7.20
CA MET A 28 1.09 -5.18 5.92
C MET A 28 2.16 -4.60 5.01
N ILE A 29 3.07 -3.78 5.54
CA ILE A 29 4.24 -3.24 4.83
C ILE A 29 5.11 -4.40 4.31
N LYS A 30 5.44 -5.36 5.17
CA LYS A 30 6.25 -6.52 4.76
C LYS A 30 5.57 -7.40 3.71
N ARG A 31 4.24 -7.55 3.79
CA ARG A 31 3.46 -8.23 2.73
C ARG A 31 3.45 -7.43 1.44
N ALA A 32 3.42 -6.11 1.54
CA ALA A 32 3.41 -5.22 0.39
C ALA A 32 4.75 -5.25 -0.35
N GLU A 33 5.84 -5.21 0.40
CA GLU A 33 7.20 -5.42 -0.09
C GLU A 33 7.33 -6.73 -0.87
N VAL A 34 6.97 -7.86 -0.27
CA VAL A 34 7.02 -9.18 -0.93
C VAL A 34 6.12 -9.24 -2.17
N ALA A 35 4.93 -8.61 -2.13
CA ALA A 35 4.07 -8.55 -3.31
C ALA A 35 4.69 -7.72 -4.44
N LEU A 36 5.34 -6.60 -4.10
CA LEU A 36 6.02 -5.75 -5.06
C LEU A 36 7.24 -6.45 -5.67
N GLU A 37 8.02 -7.16 -4.86
CA GLU A 37 9.17 -7.96 -5.29
C GLU A 37 8.75 -9.07 -6.26
N LEU A 38 7.66 -9.79 -5.96
CA LEU A 38 7.11 -10.82 -6.85
C LEU A 38 6.59 -10.22 -8.17
N GLU A 39 6.02 -9.03 -8.13
CA GLU A 39 5.48 -8.35 -9.31
C GLU A 39 6.55 -7.72 -10.20
N LEU A 40 7.62 -7.19 -9.60
CA LEU A 40 8.71 -6.52 -10.32
C LEU A 40 9.87 -7.46 -10.63
N GLU A 41 9.81 -8.71 -10.15
CA GLU A 41 10.87 -9.73 -10.28
C GLU A 41 12.25 -9.18 -9.81
N LYS A 42 12.25 -8.30 -8.80
CA LYS A 42 13.45 -7.65 -8.25
C LYS A 42 13.34 -7.54 -6.73
N ASP A 43 14.49 -7.54 -6.07
CA ASP A 43 14.60 -7.30 -4.63
C ASP A 43 14.09 -5.88 -4.30
N VAL A 44 13.06 -5.81 -3.46
CA VAL A 44 12.49 -4.55 -2.97
C VAL A 44 12.67 -4.53 -1.47
N ASP A 45 13.35 -3.52 -0.95
CA ASP A 45 13.58 -3.37 0.49
C ASP A 45 12.87 -2.12 1.01
N SER A 46 11.91 -2.29 1.93
CA SER A 46 11.16 -1.17 2.53
C SER A 46 12.00 -0.25 3.41
N GLN A 47 13.21 -0.66 3.79
CA GLN A 47 14.18 0.17 4.52
C GLN A 47 15.12 0.95 3.58
N ASN A 48 15.23 0.53 2.32
CA ASN A 48 16.09 1.14 1.32
C ASN A 48 15.46 1.12 -0.08
N CYS A 49 14.37 1.87 -0.20
CA CYS A 49 13.62 2.00 -1.44
C CYS A 49 13.80 3.38 -2.10
N THR A 50 13.51 3.42 -3.40
CA THR A 50 13.28 4.67 -4.14
C THR A 50 11.95 5.31 -3.71
N ASP A 51 11.77 6.58 -4.02
CA ASP A 51 10.54 7.31 -3.70
C ASP A 51 9.28 6.62 -4.29
N ALA A 52 9.39 6.12 -5.52
CA ALA A 52 8.32 5.39 -6.19
C ALA A 52 8.02 4.03 -5.52
N GLU A 53 9.04 3.29 -5.07
CA GLU A 53 8.85 2.04 -4.32
C GLU A 53 8.24 2.30 -2.94
N LYS A 54 8.72 3.34 -2.24
CA LYS A 54 8.14 3.78 -0.97
C LYS A 54 6.65 4.08 -1.14
N GLU A 55 6.29 4.87 -2.14
CA GLU A 55 4.91 5.24 -2.44
C GLU A 55 4.05 3.98 -2.75
N ALA A 56 4.57 3.07 -3.59
CA ALA A 56 3.88 1.83 -3.93
C ALA A 56 3.60 0.95 -2.70
N ILE A 57 4.61 0.75 -1.84
CA ILE A 57 4.47 -0.04 -0.61
C ILE A 57 3.48 0.63 0.35
N THR A 58 3.55 1.96 0.48
CA THR A 58 2.69 2.73 1.37
C THR A 58 1.23 2.64 0.93
N ILE A 59 0.95 2.83 -0.37
CA ILE A 59 -0.41 2.70 -0.92
C ILE A 59 -0.92 1.27 -0.79
N LEU A 60 -0.10 0.25 -1.07
CA LEU A 60 -0.53 -1.13 -0.96
C LEU A 60 -0.81 -1.53 0.50
N ALA A 61 0.04 -1.07 1.44
CA ALA A 61 -0.21 -1.23 2.87
C ALA A 61 -1.47 -0.49 3.33
N ALA A 62 -1.75 0.68 2.77
CA ALA A 62 -2.97 1.45 3.02
C ALA A 62 -4.23 0.70 2.53
N ILE A 63 -4.18 0.10 1.34
CA ILE A 63 -5.25 -0.76 0.83
C ILE A 63 -5.48 -1.96 1.76
N TYR A 64 -4.41 -2.62 2.22
CA TYR A 64 -4.52 -3.72 3.18
C TYR A 64 -5.15 -3.30 4.50
N ALA A 65 -4.82 -2.11 4.98
CA ALA A 65 -5.41 -1.51 6.18
C ALA A 65 -6.92 -1.24 5.99
N ILE A 66 -7.34 -0.68 4.85
CA ILE A 66 -8.77 -0.48 4.53
C ILE A 66 -9.51 -1.82 4.45
N CYS A 67 -8.94 -2.81 3.76
CA CYS A 67 -9.52 -4.16 3.70
C CYS A 67 -9.66 -4.77 5.10
N TYR A 68 -8.68 -4.57 5.98
CA TYR A 68 -8.76 -5.04 7.36
C TYR A 68 -9.87 -4.34 8.15
N LEU A 69 -9.99 -3.01 8.04
CA LEU A 69 -11.01 -2.21 8.75
C LEU A 69 -12.43 -2.50 8.28
N THR A 70 -12.60 -2.71 6.98
CA THR A 70 -13.91 -3.03 6.38
C THR A 70 -14.32 -4.50 6.60
N GLY A 71 -13.43 -5.33 7.17
CA GLY A 71 -13.64 -6.77 7.32
C GLY A 71 -13.58 -7.51 5.99
N GLY A 72 -12.94 -6.91 4.99
CA GLY A 72 -12.63 -7.51 3.71
C GLY A 72 -11.42 -8.44 3.76
N SER A 73 -10.96 -8.84 2.58
CA SER A 73 -9.79 -9.72 2.42
C SER A 73 -8.83 -9.10 1.43
N ALA A 74 -7.54 -9.22 1.69
CA ALA A 74 -6.51 -8.78 0.76
C ALA A 74 -5.33 -9.75 0.76
N VAL A 75 -4.96 -10.19 -0.44
CA VAL A 75 -3.87 -11.13 -0.68
C VAL A 75 -3.15 -10.71 -1.97
N GLY A 76 -1.89 -10.26 -1.83
CA GLY A 76 -1.11 -9.74 -2.95
C GLY A 76 -1.77 -8.50 -3.56
N LEU A 77 -1.97 -8.49 -4.87
CA LEU A 77 -2.67 -7.41 -5.57
C LEU A 77 -4.20 -7.61 -5.64
N SER A 78 -4.73 -8.66 -5.03
CA SER A 78 -6.16 -8.93 -4.98
C SER A 78 -6.74 -8.43 -3.67
N PHE A 79 -7.63 -7.44 -3.77
CA PHE A 79 -8.25 -6.79 -2.62
C PHE A 79 -9.78 -6.88 -2.74
N SER A 80 -10.44 -7.12 -1.62
CA SER A 80 -11.90 -7.11 -1.51
C SER A 80 -12.27 -6.36 -0.25
N ILE A 81 -13.19 -5.42 -0.38
CA ILE A 81 -13.77 -4.67 0.73
C ILE A 81 -14.91 -5.50 1.33
N GLY A 82 -14.98 -5.53 2.65
CA GLY A 82 -16.11 -6.12 3.37
C GLY A 82 -17.21 -5.10 3.63
N ASP A 83 -18.41 -5.57 3.95
CA ASP A 83 -19.60 -4.73 4.22
C ASP A 83 -19.61 -4.15 5.66
N LYS A 84 -18.59 -4.45 6.48
CA LYS A 84 -18.78 -4.49 7.94
C LYS A 84 -18.57 -3.17 8.68
N ASN A 85 -17.98 -2.14 8.06
CA ASN A 85 -17.90 -0.81 8.67
C ASN A 85 -17.53 0.30 7.67
N VAL A 86 -18.49 1.16 7.31
CA VAL A 86 -18.32 2.26 6.33
C VAL A 86 -17.98 3.59 7.02
N SER A 87 -18.04 3.67 8.35
CA SER A 87 -17.72 4.91 9.07
C SER A 87 -16.26 5.34 8.91
N VAL A 88 -15.35 4.39 8.71
CA VAL A 88 -13.92 4.64 8.46
C VAL A 88 -13.63 4.93 6.98
N LEU A 89 -14.51 4.48 6.07
CA LEU A 89 -14.45 4.77 4.63
C LEU A 89 -14.80 6.22 4.28
N ASN A 90 -15.45 6.95 5.20
CA ASN A 90 -15.87 8.32 4.95
C ASN A 90 -14.73 9.34 5.06
N SER A 91 -13.64 8.99 5.77
CA SER A 91 -12.43 9.82 5.90
C SER A 91 -11.23 9.28 5.14
N THR A 92 -11.29 8.02 4.67
CA THR A 92 -10.22 7.41 3.88
C THR A 92 -10.47 7.62 2.38
N PRO A 93 -9.42 7.71 1.56
CA PRO A 93 -9.56 7.76 0.11
C PRO A 93 -10.31 6.51 -0.39
N PRO A 94 -11.19 6.65 -1.41
CA PRO A 94 -11.85 5.48 -1.98
C PRO A 94 -10.81 4.51 -2.55
N LEU A 95 -10.98 3.22 -2.25
CA LEU A 95 -10.04 2.16 -2.63
C LEU A 95 -9.73 2.12 -4.12
N ASN A 96 -10.68 2.50 -4.99
CA ASN A 96 -10.46 2.60 -6.43
C ASN A 96 -9.41 3.66 -6.81
N VAL A 97 -9.29 4.74 -6.04
CA VAL A 97 -8.24 5.75 -6.24
C VAL A 97 -6.89 5.16 -5.84
N LEU A 98 -6.79 4.53 -4.66
CA LEU A 98 -5.56 3.90 -4.20
C LEU A 98 -5.10 2.77 -5.15
N GLN A 99 -6.03 1.95 -5.67
CA GLN A 99 -5.70 0.94 -6.68
C GLN A 99 -5.18 1.58 -7.96
N GLY A 100 -5.86 2.61 -8.49
CA GLY A 100 -5.42 3.30 -9.69
C GLY A 100 -4.05 3.97 -9.53
N GLU A 101 -3.76 4.56 -8.37
CA GLU A 101 -2.44 5.13 -8.08
C GLU A 101 -1.37 4.05 -7.95
N PHE A 102 -1.67 2.96 -7.23
CA PHE A 102 -0.78 1.82 -7.12
C PHE A 102 -0.46 1.21 -8.48
N GLU A 103 -1.47 0.96 -9.32
CA GLU A 103 -1.28 0.42 -10.67
C GLU A 103 -0.45 1.37 -11.55
N ARG A 104 -0.64 2.68 -11.42
CA ARG A 104 0.14 3.68 -12.14
C ARG A 104 1.62 3.68 -11.72
N ILE A 105 1.88 3.59 -10.42
CA ILE A 105 3.24 3.53 -9.88
C ILE A 105 3.88 2.19 -10.26
N LEU A 106 3.15 1.07 -10.10
CA LEU A 106 3.60 -0.26 -10.50
C LEU A 106 3.94 -0.28 -11.99
N LYS A 107 3.12 0.32 -12.84
CA LYS A 107 3.39 0.43 -14.27
C LYS A 107 4.64 1.27 -14.54
N THR A 108 4.84 2.37 -13.82
CA THR A 108 6.05 3.19 -13.90
C THR A 108 7.31 2.43 -13.46
N LEU A 109 7.18 1.55 -12.46
CA LEU A 109 8.26 0.69 -11.97
C LEU A 109 8.53 -0.52 -12.88
N LYS A 110 7.50 -1.05 -13.56
CA LYS A 110 7.57 -2.17 -14.51
C LYS A 110 8.04 -1.73 -15.89
N GLU A 111 7.71 -0.53 -16.32
CA GLU A 111 8.24 0.01 -17.57
C GLU A 111 9.76 0.15 -17.40
N PRO A 112 10.58 -0.60 -18.18
CA PRO A 112 11.98 -0.26 -18.27
C PRO A 112 12.04 1.19 -18.71
N TYR A 113 12.92 1.98 -18.11
CA TYR A 113 13.20 3.35 -18.53
C TYR A 113 13.53 3.38 -20.04
N VAL A 114 12.49 3.51 -20.88
CA VAL A 114 12.59 3.66 -22.33
C VAL A 114 11.92 4.97 -22.67
N GLY A 115 12.70 6.05 -22.57
CA GLY A 115 12.34 7.29 -23.27
C GLY A 115 12.49 8.57 -22.46
N ARG A 116 13.73 9.06 -22.40
CA ARG A 116 13.97 10.41 -22.90
C ARG A 116 15.33 10.44 -23.60
N VAL A 117 15.33 10.03 -24.87
CA VAL A 117 16.32 10.44 -25.87
C VAL A 117 15.89 11.77 -26.47
#